data_AF-A0A2V8AGB3-F1
#
_entry.id   AF-A0A2V8AGB3-F1
#
_cell.length_a   1.000
_cell.length_b   1.000
_cell.length_c   1.000
_cell.angle_alpha   90.00
_cell.angle_beta   90.00
_cell.angle_gamma   90.00
#
_symmetry.space_group_name_H-M   'P 1'
#
loop_
_entity.id
_entity.type
_entity.pdbx_description
1 polymer ?
#
loop_
_entity_poly.entity_id
_entity_poly.type
_entity_poly.pdbx_seq_one_letter_code
_entity_poly.pdbx_strand_id
1 'polypeptide(L)'
;MVQMKVRTTEVSPISGGRPSAAYNPSVFEGFAGFSLAAPDGEMAGAAVIDGNHVQIFYSGTSLLTANYPILTISLPVRADAISGSRTQFTLDPQSTFNYSTVGAVRARISPATVTVGGTTSITDVIPGEGVWPAGTVVTVRGTGFDAKTSLNVNGASVNGFRVVGPTELRFQLVDTADVRGLRIVVKGSTNSTTYYSYMRGITSAVSARTLLAKTEPIFSVRPRAVATFGPSGPLTGSQYMALALQNPNMADVKVRLSAYAANGTFVHRAVRTLASRHRLALTVSELLDGITPAADMHVVVSASAPIDAFSLRCDEATASLSPRLALESQQ
;
A
#
# COMPACT_ATOMS: atom_id res chain seq x y z
N MET A 1 1.66 -7.01 16.35
CA MET A 1 2.04 -6.06 15.28
C MET A 1 1.70 -4.63 15.70
N VAL A 2 2.41 -3.62 15.19
CA VAL A 2 2.12 -2.19 15.41
C VAL A 2 2.12 -1.43 14.08
N GLN A 3 1.38 -0.32 14.00
CA GLN A 3 1.42 0.61 12.88
C GLN A 3 2.06 1.94 13.29
N MET A 4 3.18 2.29 12.65
CA MET A 4 3.65 3.67 12.60
C MET A 4 2.69 4.48 11.72
N LYS A 5 2.29 5.67 12.18
CA LYS A 5 1.30 6.53 11.54
C LYS A 5 1.89 7.92 11.38
N VAL A 6 2.20 8.30 10.15
CA VAL A 6 2.69 9.63 9.83
C VAL A 6 1.47 10.52 9.60
N ARG A 7 1.41 11.64 10.30
CA ARG A 7 0.34 12.65 10.17
C ARG A 7 0.97 14.01 9.93
N THR A 8 0.24 14.89 9.26
CA THR A 8 0.63 16.28 9.11
C THR A 8 0.05 17.10 10.26
N THR A 9 0.82 18.07 10.75
CA THR A 9 0.35 19.07 11.71
C THR A 9 -0.22 20.32 11.02
N GLU A 10 0.03 20.46 9.73
CA GLU A 10 -0.46 21.53 8.86
C GLU A 10 -1.24 20.93 7.70
N VAL A 11 -2.24 21.67 7.19
CA VAL A 11 -3.12 21.24 6.08
C VAL A 11 -2.49 21.59 4.73
N SER A 12 -1.16 21.49 4.62
CA SER A 12 -0.45 21.80 3.38
C SER A 12 -0.58 20.60 2.42
N PRO A 13 -1.12 20.78 1.21
CA PRO A 13 -1.42 19.65 0.33
C PRO A 13 -0.17 18.93 -0.19
N ILE A 14 0.00 17.65 0.18
CA ILE A 14 1.11 16.79 -0.27
C ILE A 14 0.66 15.95 -1.47
N SER A 15 1.36 16.06 -2.60
CA SER A 15 1.09 15.35 -3.85
C SER A 15 2.08 14.21 -4.15
N GLY A 16 3.14 14.09 -3.34
CA GLY A 16 4.16 13.06 -3.51
C GLY A 16 5.28 13.19 -2.49
N GLY A 17 6.29 12.34 -2.59
CA GLY A 17 7.45 12.45 -1.71
C GLY A 17 8.40 11.27 -1.79
N ARG A 18 9.49 11.42 -1.03
CA ARG A 18 10.54 10.41 -0.84
C ARG A 18 10.88 10.20 0.64
N PRO A 19 9.93 9.90 1.53
CA PRO A 19 10.25 9.67 2.92
C PRO A 19 11.00 8.36 3.11
N SER A 20 11.94 8.36 4.04
CA SER A 20 12.64 7.16 4.48
C SER A 20 12.49 6.97 5.99
N ALA A 21 12.62 5.72 6.42
CA ALA A 21 12.56 5.34 7.82
C ALA A 21 13.49 4.14 8.05
N ALA A 22 13.83 3.91 9.31
CA ALA A 22 14.46 2.68 9.75
C ALA A 22 13.73 2.15 10.98
N TYR A 23 13.69 0.83 11.15
CA TYR A 23 13.21 0.22 12.37
C TYR A 23 14.37 -0.28 13.24
N ASN A 24 14.13 -0.38 14.55
CA ASN A 24 15.07 -1.01 15.47
C ASN A 24 14.97 -2.54 15.39
N PRO A 25 16.00 -3.25 14.90
CA PRO A 25 15.95 -4.70 14.70
C PRO A 25 15.96 -5.50 16.00
N SER A 26 16.23 -4.89 17.16
CA SER A 26 16.04 -5.56 18.46
C SER A 26 14.58 -5.59 18.91
N VAL A 27 13.69 -4.82 18.25
CA VAL A 27 12.27 -4.72 18.61
C VAL A 27 11.36 -5.25 17.50
N PHE A 28 11.70 -5.02 16.23
CA PHE A 28 10.86 -5.41 15.10
C PHE A 28 11.52 -6.44 14.18
N GLU A 29 10.72 -7.30 13.58
CA GLU A 29 11.19 -8.38 12.70
C GLU A 29 11.49 -7.87 11.27
N GLY A 30 10.73 -6.88 10.81
CA GLY A 30 10.78 -6.43 9.42
C GLY A 30 9.66 -5.45 9.09
N PHE A 31 9.69 -4.93 7.86
CA PHE A 31 8.55 -4.22 7.29
C PHE A 31 7.51 -5.23 6.80
N ALA A 32 6.26 -5.07 7.23
CA ALA A 32 5.20 -6.03 6.93
C ALA A 32 4.11 -5.46 6.00
N GLY A 33 4.05 -4.15 5.84
CA GLY A 33 3.14 -3.52 4.89
C GLY A 33 3.12 -2.01 5.02
N PHE A 34 2.64 -1.36 3.97
CA PHE A 34 2.60 0.09 3.83
C PHE A 34 1.24 0.49 3.26
N SER A 35 0.75 1.65 3.68
CA SER A 35 -0.43 2.25 3.07
C SER A 35 -0.23 3.74 2.97
N LEU A 36 -0.60 4.29 1.81
CA LEU A 36 -0.82 5.72 1.62
C LEU A 36 -2.31 5.97 1.72
N ALA A 37 -2.70 7.12 2.26
CA ALA A 37 -4.09 7.48 2.40
C ALA A 37 -4.46 8.62 1.46
N ALA A 38 -5.05 8.28 0.31
CA ALA A 38 -5.57 9.27 -0.63
C ALA A 38 -7.11 9.32 -0.49
N PRO A 39 -7.67 10.05 0.50
CA PRO A 39 -9.12 10.05 0.75
C PRO A 39 -9.92 10.66 -0.41
N ASP A 40 -9.34 11.60 -1.18
CA ASP A 40 -10.03 12.39 -2.20
C ASP A 40 -9.46 12.21 -3.62
N GLY A 41 -8.60 11.20 -3.84
CA GLY A 41 -7.97 10.97 -5.15
C GLY A 41 -7.13 9.71 -5.19
N GLU A 42 -6.17 9.65 -6.10
CA GLU A 42 -5.33 8.47 -6.27
C GLU A 42 -3.87 8.76 -5.92
N MET A 43 -3.23 7.77 -5.32
CA MET A 43 -1.79 7.73 -5.08
C MET A 43 -1.21 6.38 -5.44
N ALA A 44 -0.12 6.42 -6.19
CA ALA A 44 0.75 5.28 -6.44
C ALA A 44 1.99 5.41 -5.57
N GLY A 45 2.39 4.33 -4.91
CA GLY A 45 3.58 4.32 -4.09
C GLY A 45 4.38 3.03 -4.23
N ALA A 46 5.63 3.08 -3.81
CA ALA A 46 6.50 1.92 -3.72
C ALA A 46 7.52 2.11 -2.60
N ALA A 47 7.71 1.09 -1.78
CA ALA A 47 8.68 1.06 -0.71
C ALA A 47 9.85 0.14 -1.08
N VAL A 48 11.04 0.71 -1.24
CA VAL A 48 12.29 -0.05 -1.42
C VAL A 48 12.85 -0.40 -0.05
N ILE A 49 12.93 -1.68 0.25
CA ILE A 49 13.39 -2.19 1.55
C ILE A 49 14.84 -2.67 1.42
N ASP A 50 15.71 -2.15 2.28
CA ASP A 50 17.10 -2.60 2.37
C ASP A 50 17.46 -2.85 3.84
N GLY A 51 17.44 -4.13 4.24
CA GLY A 51 17.59 -4.53 5.63
C GLY A 51 16.51 -3.89 6.52
N ASN A 52 16.94 -3.11 7.51
CA ASN A 52 16.05 -2.40 8.42
C ASN A 52 15.70 -0.97 7.96
N HIS A 53 16.17 -0.55 6.78
CA HIS A 53 15.84 0.74 6.17
C HIS A 53 14.79 0.59 5.08
N VAL A 54 13.95 1.60 4.93
CA VAL A 54 13.01 1.72 3.82
C VAL A 54 13.07 3.11 3.21
N GLN A 55 13.06 3.19 1.89
CA GLN A 55 12.80 4.42 1.15
C GLN A 55 11.50 4.28 0.38
N ILE A 56 10.58 5.20 0.59
CA ILE A 56 9.25 5.19 -0.02
C ILE A 56 9.21 6.26 -1.09
N PHE A 57 8.74 5.91 -2.28
CA PHE A 57 8.49 6.83 -3.39
C PHE A 57 7.00 6.86 -3.62
N TYR A 58 6.39 8.04 -3.71
CA TYR A 58 4.98 8.13 -4.06
C TYR A 58 4.66 9.41 -4.80
N SER A 59 3.59 9.33 -5.59
CA SER A 59 3.02 10.43 -6.35
C SER A 59 1.51 10.21 -6.46
N GLY A 60 0.77 11.30 -6.58
CA GLY A 60 -0.64 11.24 -6.84
C GLY A 60 -1.27 12.58 -7.14
N THR A 61 -2.57 12.52 -7.39
CA THR A 61 -3.41 13.70 -7.68
C THR A 61 -4.18 14.18 -6.44
N SER A 62 -4.24 13.37 -5.39
CA SER A 62 -4.92 13.71 -4.14
C SER A 62 -4.05 14.61 -3.25
N LEU A 63 -4.74 15.42 -2.45
CA LEU A 63 -4.16 16.20 -1.36
C LEU A 63 -4.29 15.42 -0.05
N LEU A 64 -3.19 15.14 0.63
CA LEU A 64 -3.20 14.50 1.95
C LEU A 64 -3.66 15.51 3.01
N THR A 65 -4.67 15.16 3.83
CA THR A 65 -5.25 16.03 4.87
C THR A 65 -5.00 15.52 6.29
N ALA A 66 -5.06 16.41 7.28
CA ALA A 66 -4.60 16.16 8.65
C ALA A 66 -5.42 15.15 9.48
N ASN A 67 -6.65 14.82 9.04
CA ASN A 67 -7.57 13.97 9.83
C ASN A 67 -7.21 12.47 9.77
N TYR A 68 -6.29 12.10 8.88
CA TYR A 68 -5.94 10.72 8.59
C TYR A 68 -4.41 10.56 8.44
N PRO A 69 -3.79 9.43 8.83
CA PRO A 69 -2.37 9.24 8.58
C PRO A 69 -2.08 9.18 7.08
N ILE A 70 -1.21 10.06 6.61
CA ILE A 70 -0.82 10.15 5.20
C ILE A 70 -0.04 8.91 4.74
N LEU A 71 0.65 8.27 5.68
CA LEU A 71 1.41 7.06 5.51
C LEU A 71 1.28 6.21 6.77
N THR A 72 1.06 4.91 6.59
CA THR A 72 1.24 3.93 7.66
C THR A 72 2.28 2.90 7.28
N ILE A 73 3.07 2.47 8.27
CA ILE A 73 4.06 1.41 8.15
C ILE A 73 3.76 0.36 9.21
N SER A 74 3.49 -0.86 8.80
CA SER A 74 3.19 -1.98 9.69
C SER A 74 4.46 -2.75 10.02
N LEU A 75 4.73 -2.92 11.32
CA LEU A 75 5.93 -3.56 11.85
C LEU A 75 5.53 -4.69 12.83
N PRO A 76 5.89 -5.96 12.56
CA PRO A 76 5.75 -7.03 13.53
C PRO A 76 6.74 -6.78 14.66
N VAL A 77 6.24 -6.84 15.90
CA VAL A 77 7.09 -6.81 17.10
C VAL A 77 7.63 -8.22 17.28
N ARG A 78 8.95 -8.35 17.51
CA ARG A 78 9.56 -9.66 17.72
C ARG A 78 8.98 -10.34 18.95
N ALA A 79 8.85 -11.66 18.88
CA ALA A 79 8.39 -12.45 20.03
C ALA A 79 9.35 -12.37 21.24
N ASP A 80 10.64 -12.13 21.01
CA ASP A 80 11.69 -11.98 22.02
C ASP A 80 11.95 -10.52 22.42
N ALA A 81 11.17 -9.55 21.91
CA ALA A 81 11.33 -8.15 22.29
C ALA A 81 11.00 -7.96 23.78
N ILE A 82 11.91 -7.29 24.50
CA ILE A 82 11.79 -7.11 25.95
C ILE A 82 10.58 -6.24 26.27
N SER A 83 9.64 -6.75 27.06
CA SER A 83 8.48 -5.98 27.54
C SER A 83 8.93 -4.76 28.33
N GLY A 84 8.28 -3.62 28.10
CA GLY A 84 8.64 -2.32 28.67
C GLY A 84 9.77 -1.58 27.93
N SER A 85 10.49 -2.24 27.00
CA SER A 85 11.48 -1.56 26.17
C SER A 85 10.84 -0.49 25.30
N ARG A 86 11.58 0.59 25.04
CA ARG A 86 11.12 1.74 24.26
C ARG A 86 11.96 1.92 23.01
N THR A 87 11.31 2.25 21.90
CA THR A 87 11.98 2.59 20.65
C THR A 87 11.24 3.70 19.93
N GLN A 88 11.95 4.48 19.12
CA GLN A 88 11.37 5.59 18.39
C GLN A 88 10.81 5.13 17.04
N PHE A 89 9.68 5.73 16.67
CA PHE A 89 9.19 5.83 15.32
C PHE A 89 9.55 7.21 14.80
N THR A 90 10.44 7.27 13.82
CA THR A 90 10.84 8.51 13.17
C THR A 90 11.01 8.28 11.68
N LEU A 91 10.72 9.31 10.90
CA LEU A 91 11.23 9.41 9.54
C LEU A 91 12.64 10.00 9.58
N ASP A 92 13.41 9.74 8.53
CA ASP A 92 14.69 10.40 8.30
C ASP A 92 14.46 11.91 8.09
N PRO A 93 15.20 12.80 8.76
CA PRO A 93 15.12 14.25 8.53
C PRO A 93 15.40 14.71 7.09
N GLN A 94 16.07 13.88 6.27
CA GLN A 94 16.30 14.14 4.83
C GLN A 94 15.10 13.75 3.95
N SER A 95 14.05 13.15 4.53
CA SER A 95 12.80 12.85 3.84
C SER A 95 12.23 14.09 3.14
N THR A 96 11.85 13.93 1.88
CA THR A 96 11.21 15.01 1.11
C THR A 96 9.73 14.75 0.89
N PHE A 97 8.96 15.83 0.84
CA PHE A 97 7.54 15.85 0.57
C PHE A 97 7.27 16.90 -0.51
N ASN A 98 6.53 16.53 -1.54
CA ASN A 98 6.16 17.42 -2.62
C ASN A 98 4.86 18.12 -2.24
N TYR A 99 4.91 19.42 -2.01
CA TYR A 99 3.74 20.25 -1.82
C TYR A 99 3.29 20.84 -3.15
N SER A 100 1.98 20.81 -3.41
CA SER A 100 1.41 21.18 -4.71
C SER A 100 1.86 22.55 -5.25
N THR A 101 2.13 23.52 -4.37
CA THR A 101 2.46 24.90 -4.73
C THR A 101 3.92 25.28 -4.52
N VAL A 102 4.71 24.45 -3.82
CA VAL A 102 6.08 24.77 -3.40
C VAL A 102 7.11 23.77 -3.96
N GLY A 103 6.67 22.60 -4.40
CA GLY A 103 7.55 21.52 -4.83
C GLY A 103 8.12 20.73 -3.64
N ALA A 104 9.28 20.12 -3.83
CA ALA A 104 9.91 19.26 -2.82
C ALA A 104 10.44 20.08 -1.65
N VAL A 105 10.00 19.77 -0.44
CA VAL A 105 10.52 20.36 0.80
C VAL A 105 10.86 19.29 1.83
N ARG A 106 11.70 19.65 2.80
CA ARG A 106 11.97 18.80 3.97
C ARG A 106 11.05 19.23 5.10
N ALA A 107 10.25 18.29 5.60
CA ALA A 107 9.37 18.55 6.73
C ALA A 107 10.14 18.45 8.06
N ARG A 108 9.70 19.20 9.07
CA ARG A 108 10.14 18.96 10.45
C ARG A 108 9.47 17.68 10.95
N ILE A 109 10.28 16.71 11.37
CA ILE A 109 9.80 15.41 11.84
C ILE A 109 9.77 15.41 13.36
N SER A 110 8.60 15.17 13.93
CA SER A 110 8.45 14.88 15.36
C SER A 110 8.42 13.36 15.56
N PRO A 111 9.41 12.78 16.25
CA PRO A 111 9.41 11.34 16.51
C PRO A 111 8.30 10.96 17.50
N ALA A 112 7.80 9.74 17.36
CA ALA A 112 6.92 9.10 18.34
C ALA A 112 7.68 7.98 19.08
N THR A 113 7.22 7.59 20.26
CA THR A 113 7.82 6.49 21.02
C THR A 113 6.84 5.32 21.10
N VAL A 114 7.34 4.12 20.81
CA VAL A 114 6.65 2.85 21.04
C VAL A 114 7.23 2.20 22.28
N THR A 115 6.35 1.72 23.16
CA THR A 115 6.73 0.84 24.27
C THR A 115 6.25 -0.57 23.95
N VAL A 116 7.16 -1.54 24.00
CA VAL A 116 6.83 -2.96 23.83
C VAL A 116 5.99 -3.42 25.01
N GLY A 117 4.87 -4.08 24.73
CA GLY A 117 3.96 -4.58 25.75
C GLY A 117 2.53 -4.67 25.24
N GLY A 118 1.60 -4.89 26.15
CA GLY A 118 0.20 -5.18 25.81
C GLY A 118 0.03 -6.61 25.30
N THR A 119 -1.22 -7.02 25.14
CA THR A 119 -1.58 -8.36 24.63
C THR A 119 -2.38 -8.28 23.33
N THR A 120 -3.07 -7.16 23.13
CA THR A 120 -4.01 -6.97 22.03
C THR A 120 -3.35 -6.26 20.86
N SER A 121 -3.37 -6.89 19.69
CA SER A 121 -2.85 -6.29 18.46
C SER A 121 -3.69 -6.68 17.24
N ILE A 122 -3.65 -5.86 16.19
CA ILE A 122 -4.31 -6.15 14.90
C ILE A 122 -3.20 -6.41 13.88
N THR A 123 -3.34 -7.49 13.10
CA THR A 123 -2.40 -7.92 12.07
C THR A 123 -2.94 -7.74 10.66
N ASP A 124 -4.25 -7.85 10.47
CA ASP A 124 -4.90 -7.67 9.16
C ASP A 124 -6.40 -7.37 9.32
N VAL A 125 -6.99 -6.77 8.28
CA VAL A 125 -8.44 -6.55 8.16
C VAL A 125 -8.87 -7.05 6.78
N ILE A 126 -9.90 -7.90 6.73
CA ILE A 126 -10.29 -8.64 5.53
C ILE A 126 -11.81 -8.56 5.34
N PRO A 127 -12.31 -8.00 4.24
CA PRO A 127 -11.56 -7.25 3.22
C PRO A 127 -10.95 -5.97 3.81
N GLY A 128 -9.73 -5.63 3.37
CA GLY A 128 -8.99 -4.45 3.84
C GLY A 128 -9.09 -3.26 2.89
N GLU A 129 -9.69 -3.46 1.72
CA GLU A 129 -9.78 -2.48 0.64
C GLU A 129 -11.03 -2.70 -0.22
N GLY A 130 -11.47 -1.65 -0.90
CA GLY A 130 -12.56 -1.69 -1.86
C GLY A 130 -13.92 -1.32 -1.25
N VAL A 131 -14.90 -1.11 -2.14
CA VAL A 131 -16.27 -0.79 -1.76
C VAL A 131 -17.07 -2.08 -1.64
N TRP A 132 -17.58 -2.35 -0.44
CA TRP A 132 -18.31 -3.57 -0.13
C TRP A 132 -19.76 -3.27 0.22
N PRO A 133 -20.74 -4.07 -0.24
CA PRO A 133 -22.14 -3.85 0.03
C PRO A 133 -22.50 -4.14 1.49
N ALA A 134 -23.65 -3.61 1.92
CA ALA A 134 -24.32 -3.99 3.15
C ALA A 134 -24.38 -5.53 3.31
N GLY A 135 -24.19 -6.00 4.53
CA GLY A 135 -24.19 -7.42 4.85
C GLY A 135 -22.84 -8.12 4.69
N THR A 136 -21.81 -7.45 4.15
CA THR A 136 -20.45 -8.02 4.06
C THR A 136 -19.87 -8.23 5.45
N VAL A 137 -19.32 -9.43 5.71
CA VAL A 137 -18.62 -9.76 6.96
C VAL A 137 -17.16 -9.34 6.83
N VAL A 138 -16.71 -8.47 7.73
CA VAL A 138 -15.31 -8.06 7.87
C VAL A 138 -14.67 -8.81 9.02
N THR A 139 -13.50 -9.40 8.74
CA THR A 139 -12.68 -10.15 9.69
C THR A 139 -11.49 -9.29 10.12
N VAL A 140 -11.31 -9.11 11.42
CA VAL A 140 -10.12 -8.47 12.00
C VAL A 140 -9.25 -9.57 12.59
N ARG A 141 -8.04 -9.72 12.05
CA ARG A 141 -7.03 -10.68 12.51
C ARG A 141 -6.10 -10.02 13.51
N GLY A 142 -5.61 -10.79 14.48
CA GLY A 142 -4.76 -10.24 15.51
C GLY A 142 -4.39 -11.23 16.61
N THR A 143 -4.15 -10.70 17.80
CA THR A 143 -3.82 -11.46 19.01
C THR A 143 -4.47 -10.82 20.23
N GLY A 144 -4.64 -11.60 21.29
CA GLY A 144 -5.08 -11.10 22.60
C GLY A 144 -6.52 -10.61 22.62
N PHE A 145 -7.38 -11.22 21.81
CA PHE A 145 -8.82 -10.99 21.87
C PHE A 145 -9.47 -11.93 22.88
N ASP A 146 -10.42 -11.42 23.64
CA ASP A 146 -11.12 -12.13 24.71
C ASP A 146 -12.55 -11.59 24.87
N ALA A 147 -13.32 -12.14 25.80
CA ALA A 147 -14.70 -11.71 26.05
C ALA A 147 -14.85 -10.23 26.48
N LYS A 148 -13.77 -9.57 26.91
CA LYS A 148 -13.77 -8.14 27.30
C LYS A 148 -13.40 -7.22 26.13
N THR A 149 -13.03 -7.80 24.99
CA THR A 149 -12.61 -7.05 23.81
C THR A 149 -13.78 -6.28 23.22
N SER A 150 -13.58 -4.99 22.96
CA SER A 150 -14.56 -4.13 22.29
C SER A 150 -13.99 -3.51 21.02
N LEU A 151 -14.88 -3.22 20.08
CA LEU A 151 -14.56 -2.71 18.75
C LEU A 151 -15.25 -1.37 18.50
N ASN A 152 -14.50 -0.40 17.98
CA ASN A 152 -15.04 0.80 17.36
C ASN A 152 -14.52 0.89 15.92
N VAL A 153 -15.44 1.05 14.97
CA VAL A 153 -15.13 1.25 13.55
C VAL A 153 -15.58 2.65 13.19
N ASN A 154 -14.64 3.52 12.77
CA ASN A 154 -14.97 4.86 12.29
C ASN A 154 -14.94 4.89 10.78
N GLY A 155 -15.95 5.55 10.19
CA GLY A 155 -16.13 5.64 8.73
C GLY A 155 -17.11 4.63 8.15
N ALA A 156 -17.67 3.73 8.95
CA ALA A 156 -18.70 2.78 8.52
C ALA A 156 -19.67 2.42 9.67
N SER A 157 -20.94 2.24 9.32
CA SER A 157 -21.95 1.65 10.21
C SER A 157 -21.77 0.13 10.28
N VAL A 158 -21.67 -0.43 11.48
CA VAL A 158 -21.39 -1.85 11.69
C VAL A 158 -22.30 -2.47 12.74
N ASN A 159 -22.61 -3.76 12.58
CA ASN A 159 -23.32 -4.57 13.56
C ASN A 159 -22.70 -5.97 13.67
N GLY A 160 -23.33 -6.87 14.45
CA GLY A 160 -22.93 -8.27 14.52
C GLY A 160 -21.51 -8.50 15.05
N PHE A 161 -20.96 -7.53 15.80
CA PHE A 161 -19.63 -7.65 16.40
C PHE A 161 -19.57 -8.88 17.31
N ARG A 162 -18.54 -9.70 17.11
CA ARG A 162 -18.23 -10.83 17.99
C ARG A 162 -16.76 -11.14 18.01
N VAL A 163 -16.31 -11.64 19.15
CA VAL A 163 -15.01 -12.28 19.31
C VAL A 163 -15.18 -13.74 18.90
N VAL A 164 -14.56 -14.13 17.79
CA VAL A 164 -14.61 -15.52 17.30
C VAL A 164 -13.62 -16.39 18.07
N GLY A 165 -12.48 -15.80 18.44
CA GLY A 165 -11.44 -16.44 19.24
C GLY A 165 -10.29 -15.47 19.53
N PRO A 166 -9.18 -15.96 20.12
CA PRO A 166 -8.08 -15.10 20.58
C PRO A 166 -7.33 -14.36 19.46
N THR A 167 -7.57 -14.73 18.20
CA THR A 167 -6.90 -14.18 17.02
C THR A 167 -7.85 -13.63 15.96
N GLU A 168 -9.16 -13.64 16.23
CA GLU A 168 -10.17 -13.24 15.25
C GLU A 168 -11.38 -12.52 15.88
N LEU A 169 -11.67 -11.33 15.34
CA LEU A 169 -12.94 -10.62 15.52
C LEU A 169 -13.69 -10.60 14.19
N ARG A 170 -15.02 -10.53 14.26
CA ARG A 170 -15.86 -10.27 13.08
C ARG A 170 -16.88 -9.19 13.37
N PHE A 171 -17.21 -8.41 12.36
CA PHE A 171 -18.38 -7.53 12.32
C PHE A 171 -18.98 -7.55 10.92
N GLN A 172 -20.16 -7.00 10.76
CA GLN A 172 -20.86 -6.92 9.48
C GLN A 172 -21.15 -5.46 9.14
N LEU A 173 -21.00 -5.11 7.86
CA LEU A 173 -21.36 -3.78 7.36
C LEU A 173 -22.89 -3.63 7.32
N VAL A 174 -23.39 -2.51 7.83
CA VAL A 174 -24.81 -2.17 7.76
C VAL A 174 -25.17 -1.55 6.42
N ASP A 175 -24.28 -0.72 5.88
CA ASP A 175 -24.43 -0.01 4.61
C ASP A 175 -23.27 -0.34 3.67
N THR A 176 -23.38 0.03 2.40
CA THR A 176 -22.24 0.00 1.47
C THR A 176 -21.14 0.94 1.97
N ALA A 177 -19.90 0.46 2.09
CA ALA A 177 -18.78 1.26 2.58
C ALA A 177 -17.48 0.93 1.84
N ASP A 178 -16.62 1.94 1.63
CA ASP A 178 -15.21 1.69 1.32
C ASP A 178 -14.52 1.25 2.62
N VAL A 179 -13.98 0.04 2.63
CA VAL A 179 -13.26 -0.49 3.79
C VAL A 179 -11.79 -0.10 3.80
N ARG A 180 -11.28 0.49 2.70
CA ARG A 180 -9.96 1.11 2.67
C ARG A 180 -9.97 2.29 3.62
N GLY A 181 -8.95 2.31 4.46
CA GLY A 181 -8.71 3.38 5.39
C GLY A 181 -9.69 3.48 6.57
N LEU A 182 -10.54 2.48 6.82
CA LEU A 182 -11.35 2.49 8.04
C LEU A 182 -10.44 2.54 9.27
N ARG A 183 -10.75 3.45 10.21
CA ARG A 183 -10.08 3.49 11.50
C ARG A 183 -10.76 2.49 12.43
N ILE A 184 -10.05 1.42 12.73
CA ILE A 184 -10.50 0.35 13.61
C ILE A 184 -9.77 0.49 14.94
N VAL A 185 -10.52 0.67 16.02
CA VAL A 185 -10.00 0.71 17.37
C VAL A 185 -10.48 -0.54 18.11
N VAL A 186 -9.54 -1.36 18.56
CA VAL A 186 -9.82 -2.50 19.42
C VAL A 186 -9.28 -2.21 20.81
N LYS A 187 -10.16 -2.28 21.81
CA LYS A 187 -9.77 -2.20 23.22
C LYS A 187 -9.80 -3.60 23.80
N GLY A 188 -8.64 -4.11 24.18
CA GLY A 188 -8.53 -5.36 24.91
C GLY A 188 -8.35 -5.11 26.42
N SER A 189 -7.93 -6.15 27.13
CA SER A 189 -7.82 -6.14 28.59
C SER A 189 -6.67 -5.28 29.12
N THR A 190 -5.54 -5.20 28.40
CA THR A 190 -4.34 -4.46 28.85
C THR A 190 -4.02 -3.23 28.04
N ASN A 191 -4.49 -3.15 26.79
CA ASN A 191 -4.19 -2.03 25.91
C ASN A 191 -5.29 -1.79 24.87
N SER A 192 -5.29 -0.58 24.31
CA SER A 192 -6.03 -0.24 23.10
C SER A 192 -5.07 -0.25 21.92
N THR A 193 -5.53 -0.73 20.77
CA THR A 193 -4.82 -0.62 19.50
C THR A 193 -5.69 0.05 18.47
N THR A 194 -5.08 0.88 17.62
CA THR A 194 -5.75 1.51 16.49
C THR A 194 -5.07 1.03 15.22
N TYR A 195 -5.86 0.55 14.28
CA TYR A 195 -5.44 0.10 12.98
C TYR A 195 -6.18 0.88 11.91
N TYR A 196 -5.44 1.26 10.88
CA TYR A 196 -5.98 1.88 9.69
C TYR A 196 -5.97 0.84 8.59
N SER A 197 -7.16 0.51 8.10
CA SER A 197 -7.40 -0.60 7.17
C SER A 197 -6.76 -0.35 5.81
N TYR A 198 -6.13 -1.37 5.24
CA TYR A 198 -5.68 -1.42 3.85
C TYR A 198 -5.51 -2.88 3.46
N MET A 199 -5.51 -3.21 2.17
CA MET A 199 -5.25 -4.58 1.78
C MET A 199 -3.76 -4.90 1.89
N ARG A 200 -3.45 -5.87 2.74
CA ARG A 200 -2.14 -6.53 2.71
C ARG A 200 -2.16 -7.63 1.66
N GLY A 201 -1.87 -7.26 0.41
CA GLY A 201 -1.88 -8.19 -0.71
C GLY A 201 -0.77 -9.24 -0.62
N ILE A 202 -1.07 -10.46 -1.05
CA ILE A 202 -0.12 -11.58 -1.10
C ILE A 202 0.71 -11.47 -2.37
N THR A 203 2.04 -11.51 -2.25
CA THR A 203 2.95 -11.44 -3.40
C THR A 203 2.82 -12.69 -4.26
N SER A 204 2.40 -12.54 -5.52
CA SER A 204 2.26 -13.66 -6.47
C SER A 204 3.58 -14.07 -7.11
N ALA A 205 4.45 -13.09 -7.34
CA ALA A 205 5.69 -13.25 -8.08
C ALA A 205 6.67 -12.15 -7.68
N VAL A 206 7.96 -12.47 -7.74
CA VAL A 206 9.07 -11.55 -7.47
C VAL A 206 9.84 -11.35 -8.77
N SER A 207 10.14 -10.09 -9.11
CA SER A 207 10.88 -9.76 -10.33
C SER A 207 12.34 -10.22 -10.23
N ALA A 208 12.94 -10.57 -11.37
CA ALA A 208 14.37 -10.88 -11.48
C ALA A 208 15.27 -9.63 -11.33
N ARG A 209 14.71 -8.42 -11.49
CA ARG A 209 15.42 -7.16 -11.24
C ARG A 209 15.59 -6.91 -9.75
N THR A 210 16.83 -6.69 -9.31
CA THR A 210 17.20 -6.54 -7.89
C THR A 210 16.43 -5.44 -7.17
N LEU A 211 16.25 -4.27 -7.80
CA LEU A 211 15.52 -3.16 -7.18
C LEU A 211 14.04 -3.52 -6.97
N LEU A 212 13.36 -4.06 -7.97
CA LEU A 212 11.96 -4.50 -7.84
C LEU A 212 11.80 -5.68 -6.88
N ALA A 213 12.76 -6.61 -6.81
CA ALA A 213 12.71 -7.72 -5.87
C ALA A 213 12.69 -7.26 -4.40
N LYS A 214 13.26 -6.08 -4.12
CA LYS A 214 13.24 -5.39 -2.82
C LYS A 214 12.09 -4.38 -2.67
N THR A 215 11.21 -4.28 -3.67
CA THR A 215 10.17 -3.25 -3.73
C THR A 215 8.81 -3.79 -3.35
N GLU A 216 8.17 -3.09 -2.42
CA GLU A 216 6.81 -3.33 -1.97
C GLU A 216 5.88 -2.27 -2.60
N PRO A 217 5.05 -2.62 -3.61
CA PRO A 217 4.10 -1.67 -4.18
C PRO A 217 3.02 -1.28 -3.16
N ILE A 218 2.67 0.00 -3.15
CA ILE A 218 1.66 0.61 -2.27
C ILE A 218 0.51 1.09 -3.13
N PHE A 219 -0.64 0.43 -2.99
CA PHE A 219 -1.85 0.74 -3.72
C PHE A 219 -2.73 1.69 -2.91
N SER A 220 -2.98 2.87 -3.45
CA SER A 220 -3.98 3.82 -2.97
C SER A 220 -4.67 4.44 -4.19
N VAL A 221 -5.05 3.56 -5.12
CA VAL A 221 -5.65 3.91 -6.40
C VAL A 221 -7.08 3.39 -6.45
N ARG A 222 -7.89 3.92 -7.38
CA ARG A 222 -9.22 3.38 -7.63
C ARG A 222 -9.10 2.13 -8.51
N PRO A 223 -9.78 1.03 -8.15
CA PRO A 223 -9.82 -0.15 -8.99
C PRO A 223 -10.46 0.16 -10.35
N ARG A 224 -9.86 -0.35 -11.44
CA ARG A 224 -10.37 -0.19 -12.81
C ARG A 224 -10.39 -1.51 -13.55
N ALA A 225 -11.38 -1.66 -14.43
CA ALA A 225 -11.43 -2.76 -15.38
C ALA A 225 -10.49 -2.54 -16.57
N VAL A 226 -10.18 -1.28 -16.92
CA VAL A 226 -9.24 -0.89 -17.98
C VAL A 226 -8.39 0.28 -17.49
N ALA A 227 -7.08 0.22 -17.68
CA ALA A 227 -6.13 1.28 -17.38
C ALA A 227 -5.00 1.32 -18.41
N THR A 228 -4.57 2.52 -18.79
CA THR A 228 -3.48 2.72 -19.77
C THR A 228 -2.24 3.29 -19.09
N PHE A 229 -1.09 2.69 -19.36
CA PHE A 229 0.20 3.10 -18.81
C PHE A 229 1.24 3.40 -19.89
N GLY A 230 2.05 4.42 -19.66
CA GLY A 230 3.05 4.90 -20.61
C GLY A 230 2.55 6.10 -21.43
N PRO A 231 3.34 6.58 -22.40
CA PRO A 231 4.69 6.12 -22.72
C PRO A 231 5.68 6.39 -21.57
N SER A 232 6.75 5.61 -21.50
CA SER A 232 7.77 5.76 -20.46
C SER A 232 8.75 6.89 -20.73
N GLY A 233 8.82 7.35 -21.98
CA GLY A 233 9.92 8.15 -22.50
C GLY A 233 11.20 7.32 -22.64
N PRO A 234 12.30 7.93 -23.10
CA PRO A 234 13.58 7.25 -23.25
C PRO A 234 14.07 6.70 -21.89
N LEU A 235 14.57 5.48 -21.93
CA LEU A 235 15.16 4.77 -20.80
C LEU A 235 16.67 4.64 -21.04
N THR A 236 17.48 4.87 -20.01
CA THR A 236 18.92 4.56 -20.04
C THR A 236 19.15 3.07 -19.70
N GLY A 237 20.38 2.57 -19.85
CA GLY A 237 20.67 1.13 -19.62
C GLY A 237 20.36 0.61 -18.21
N SER A 238 20.36 1.46 -17.18
CA SER A 238 19.99 1.10 -15.81
C SER A 238 18.49 1.19 -15.53
N GLN A 239 17.72 1.71 -16.49
CA GLN A 239 16.31 2.04 -16.31
C GLN A 239 15.40 1.06 -17.02
N TYR A 240 14.24 0.81 -16.41
CA TYR A 240 13.20 -0.04 -16.98
C TYR A 240 11.82 0.36 -16.47
N MET A 241 10.81 -0.12 -17.18
CA MET A 241 9.41 0.05 -16.81
C MET A 241 8.87 -1.19 -16.14
N ALA A 242 8.03 -0.98 -15.13
CA ALA A 242 7.32 -2.03 -14.42
C ALA A 242 5.85 -1.65 -14.24
N LEU A 243 5.02 -2.65 -14.00
CA LEU A 243 3.64 -2.48 -13.59
C LEU A 243 3.42 -3.17 -12.25
N ALA A 244 2.75 -2.47 -11.35
CA ALA A 244 2.25 -3.00 -10.11
C ALA A 244 0.75 -3.26 -10.26
N LEU A 245 0.31 -4.48 -9.95
CA LEU A 245 -1.09 -4.91 -10.07
C LEU A 245 -1.54 -5.53 -8.74
N GLN A 246 -2.76 -5.24 -8.31
CA GLN A 246 -3.36 -5.85 -7.13
C GLN A 246 -4.84 -6.19 -7.39
N ASN A 247 -5.25 -7.39 -6.99
CA ASN A 247 -6.63 -7.85 -7.06
C ASN A 247 -7.32 -7.65 -5.70
N PRO A 248 -8.13 -6.60 -5.51
CA PRO A 248 -8.87 -6.39 -4.26
C PRO A 248 -10.11 -7.28 -4.13
N ASN A 249 -10.46 -8.04 -5.18
CA ASN A 249 -11.65 -8.88 -5.21
C ASN A 249 -11.43 -10.18 -4.43
N MET A 250 -12.56 -10.80 -4.03
CA MET A 250 -12.58 -12.10 -3.34
C MET A 250 -12.54 -13.30 -4.30
N ALA A 251 -12.36 -13.05 -5.59
CA ALA A 251 -12.25 -14.06 -6.65
C ALA A 251 -11.06 -13.74 -7.56
N ASP A 252 -10.57 -14.76 -8.26
CA ASP A 252 -9.46 -14.62 -9.20
C ASP A 252 -9.87 -13.75 -10.39
N VAL A 253 -8.92 -12.93 -10.86
CA VAL A 253 -9.13 -12.01 -11.97
C VAL A 253 -8.18 -12.35 -13.11
N LYS A 254 -8.71 -12.46 -14.34
CA LYS A 254 -7.90 -12.55 -15.55
C LYS A 254 -7.52 -11.15 -15.99
N VAL A 255 -6.22 -10.89 -16.07
CA VAL A 255 -5.63 -9.62 -16.47
C VAL A 255 -4.97 -9.79 -17.83
N ARG A 256 -5.49 -9.10 -18.83
CA ARG A 256 -4.92 -9.02 -20.18
C ARG A 256 -4.09 -7.76 -20.29
N LEU A 257 -2.81 -7.92 -20.61
CA LEU A 257 -1.89 -6.83 -20.91
C LEU A 257 -1.69 -6.77 -22.41
N SER A 258 -2.00 -5.64 -23.04
CA SER A 258 -1.81 -5.42 -24.48
C SER A 258 -0.88 -4.24 -24.70
N ALA A 259 0.24 -4.48 -25.35
CA ALA A 259 1.22 -3.46 -25.71
C ALA A 259 0.96 -2.90 -27.09
N TYR A 260 1.14 -1.59 -27.23
CA TYR A 260 0.94 -0.84 -28.46
C TYR A 260 2.10 0.14 -28.66
N ALA A 261 2.54 0.30 -29.90
CA ALA A 261 3.50 1.32 -30.31
C ALA A 261 2.87 2.73 -30.27
N ALA A 262 3.68 3.79 -30.41
CA ALA A 262 3.17 5.17 -30.37
C ALA A 262 2.09 5.48 -31.41
N ASN A 263 2.14 4.85 -32.58
CA ASN A 263 1.15 5.00 -33.64
C ASN A 263 -0.13 4.17 -33.41
N GLY A 264 -0.27 3.52 -32.24
CA GLY A 264 -1.41 2.67 -31.91
C GLY A 264 -1.35 1.25 -32.49
N THR A 265 -0.26 0.88 -33.18
CA THR A 265 -0.10 -0.48 -33.71
C THR A 265 0.06 -1.47 -32.56
N PHE A 266 -0.70 -2.56 -32.61
CA PHE A 266 -0.57 -3.67 -31.67
C PHE A 266 0.81 -4.31 -31.77
N VAL A 267 1.47 -4.51 -30.62
CA VAL A 267 2.81 -5.12 -30.53
C VAL A 267 2.71 -6.54 -29.98
N HIS A 268 2.13 -6.71 -28.79
CA HIS A 268 2.07 -8.00 -28.12
C HIS A 268 0.91 -8.04 -27.11
N ARG A 269 0.51 -9.26 -26.73
CA ARG A 269 -0.48 -9.48 -25.68
C ARG A 269 -0.10 -10.66 -24.82
N ALA A 270 -0.25 -10.49 -23.52
CA ALA A 270 -0.18 -11.55 -22.55
C ALA A 270 -1.43 -11.56 -21.65
N VAL A 271 -1.73 -12.72 -21.07
CA VAL A 271 -2.76 -12.86 -20.03
C VAL A 271 -2.11 -13.42 -18.79
N ARG A 272 -2.45 -12.85 -17.64
CA ARG A 272 -2.05 -13.30 -16.30
C ARG A 272 -3.30 -13.53 -15.46
N THR A 273 -3.25 -14.49 -14.56
CA THR A 273 -4.28 -14.65 -13.53
C THR A 273 -3.75 -14.07 -12.24
N LEU A 274 -4.49 -13.14 -11.65
CA LEU A 274 -4.19 -12.59 -10.34
C LEU A 274 -5.19 -13.14 -9.35
N ALA A 275 -4.73 -14.02 -8.45
CA ALA A 275 -5.59 -14.66 -7.47
C ALA A 275 -6.24 -13.64 -6.53
N SER A 276 -7.34 -14.02 -5.88
CA SER A 276 -8.00 -13.21 -4.85
C SER A 276 -6.99 -12.67 -3.83
N ARG A 277 -7.02 -11.36 -3.56
CA ARG A 277 -6.12 -10.66 -2.65
C ARG A 277 -4.62 -10.73 -2.98
N HIS A 278 -4.27 -11.09 -4.19
CA HIS A 278 -2.87 -11.13 -4.60
C HIS A 278 -2.44 -9.84 -5.29
N ARG A 279 -1.13 -9.57 -5.24
CA ARG A 279 -0.47 -8.47 -5.94
C ARG A 279 0.86 -8.90 -6.52
N LEU A 280 1.39 -8.09 -7.43
CA LEU A 280 2.73 -8.23 -7.99
C LEU A 280 3.26 -6.87 -8.44
N ALA A 281 4.58 -6.75 -8.56
CA ALA A 281 5.27 -5.67 -9.25
C ALA A 281 6.38 -6.27 -10.10
N LEU A 282 6.18 -6.28 -11.42
CA LEU A 282 7.08 -6.94 -12.37
C LEU A 282 7.39 -5.97 -13.51
N THR A 283 8.56 -6.15 -14.13
CA THR A 283 8.90 -5.40 -15.34
C THR A 283 7.85 -5.64 -16.43
N VAL A 284 7.68 -4.67 -17.32
CA VAL A 284 6.80 -4.81 -18.48
C VAL A 284 7.22 -6.02 -19.33
N SER A 285 8.52 -6.29 -19.43
CA SER A 285 9.06 -7.46 -20.14
C SER A 285 8.63 -8.79 -19.50
N GLU A 286 8.75 -8.94 -18.18
CA GLU A 286 8.31 -10.15 -17.45
C GLU A 286 6.79 -10.38 -17.59
N LEU A 287 6.01 -9.30 -17.60
CA LEU A 287 4.56 -9.37 -17.77
C LEU A 287 4.10 -9.67 -19.20
N LEU A 288 4.96 -9.42 -20.18
CA LEU A 288 4.67 -9.54 -21.61
C LEU A 288 5.61 -10.56 -22.28
N ASP A 289 5.91 -11.65 -21.59
CA ASP A 289 6.60 -12.83 -22.14
C ASP A 289 7.99 -12.53 -22.72
N GLY A 290 8.70 -11.56 -22.15
CA GLY A 290 10.09 -11.24 -22.49
C GLY A 290 10.26 -10.16 -23.57
N ILE A 291 9.20 -9.50 -24.03
CA ILE A 291 9.36 -8.41 -25.01
C ILE A 291 10.18 -7.25 -24.41
N THR A 292 10.98 -6.59 -25.24
CA THR A 292 11.68 -5.37 -24.85
C THR A 292 10.77 -4.17 -25.10
N PRO A 293 10.32 -3.44 -24.05
CA PRO A 293 9.45 -2.29 -24.22
C PRO A 293 10.18 -1.14 -24.94
N ALA A 294 9.61 -0.64 -26.04
CA ALA A 294 10.07 0.59 -26.67
C ALA A 294 9.73 1.82 -25.80
N ALA A 295 10.51 2.89 -25.90
CA ALA A 295 10.37 4.10 -25.08
C ALA A 295 8.99 4.80 -25.19
N ASP A 296 8.38 4.66 -26.36
CA ASP A 296 7.11 5.26 -26.77
C ASP A 296 5.93 4.28 -26.69
N MET A 297 6.19 3.04 -26.25
CA MET A 297 5.19 2.01 -26.07
C MET A 297 4.27 2.34 -24.89
N HIS A 298 2.98 2.04 -25.05
CA HIS A 298 2.02 2.04 -23.95
C HIS A 298 1.41 0.65 -23.76
N VAL A 299 1.00 0.36 -22.52
CA VAL A 299 0.37 -0.90 -22.14
C VAL A 299 -1.03 -0.62 -21.65
N VAL A 300 -2.01 -1.25 -22.29
CA VAL A 300 -3.40 -1.29 -21.82
C VAL A 300 -3.59 -2.55 -20.99
N VAL A 301 -3.96 -2.36 -19.73
CA VAL A 301 -4.30 -3.42 -18.79
C VAL A 301 -5.82 -3.52 -18.75
N SER A 302 -6.39 -4.65 -19.18
CA SER A 302 -7.83 -4.94 -19.03
C SER A 302 -8.05 -6.16 -18.13
N ALA A 303 -8.93 -6.06 -17.16
CA ALA A 303 -9.19 -7.10 -16.17
C ALA A 303 -10.65 -7.56 -16.20
N SER A 304 -10.90 -8.84 -15.91
CA SER A 304 -12.26 -9.42 -15.85
C SER A 304 -13.11 -8.88 -14.70
N ALA A 305 -12.48 -8.24 -13.70
CA ALA A 305 -13.11 -7.41 -12.68
C ALA A 305 -12.15 -6.25 -12.34
N PRO A 306 -12.62 -5.13 -11.78
CA PRO A 306 -11.76 -4.00 -11.46
C PRO A 306 -10.58 -4.37 -10.54
N ILE A 307 -9.37 -3.92 -10.89
CA ILE A 307 -8.13 -4.13 -10.11
C ILE A 307 -7.41 -2.81 -9.87
N ASP A 308 -6.56 -2.77 -8.86
CA ASP A 308 -5.65 -1.65 -8.63
C ASP A 308 -4.40 -1.82 -9.50
N ALA A 309 -4.01 -0.76 -10.21
CA ALA A 309 -2.85 -0.80 -11.09
C ALA A 309 -2.16 0.56 -11.19
N PHE A 310 -0.84 0.55 -11.22
CA PHE A 310 -0.01 1.71 -11.54
C PHE A 310 1.31 1.27 -12.17
N SER A 311 2.02 2.21 -12.79
CA SER A 311 3.33 1.95 -13.39
C SER A 311 4.47 2.51 -12.55
N LEU A 312 5.65 1.91 -12.69
CA LEU A 312 6.89 2.34 -12.06
C LEU A 312 7.95 2.54 -13.15
N ARG A 313 8.54 3.73 -13.20
CA ARG A 313 9.85 3.90 -13.83
C ARG A 313 10.92 3.63 -12.77
N CYS A 314 11.75 2.64 -13.02
CA CYS A 314 12.78 2.18 -12.10
C CYS A 314 14.16 2.56 -12.62
N ASP A 315 15.09 2.87 -11.72
CA ASP A 315 16.50 3.12 -12.04
C ASP A 315 17.40 2.42 -11.03
N GLU A 316 18.07 1.35 -11.47
CA GLU A 316 18.93 0.55 -10.61
C GLU A 316 20.24 1.24 -10.23
N ALA A 317 20.74 2.19 -11.03
CA ALA A 317 21.98 2.90 -10.70
C ALA A 317 21.80 3.79 -9.47
N THR A 318 20.58 4.29 -9.25
CA THR A 318 20.25 5.20 -8.15
C THR A 318 19.31 4.58 -7.11
N ALA A 319 18.98 3.29 -7.26
CA ALA A 319 17.97 2.59 -6.47
C ALA A 319 16.64 3.37 -6.34
N SER A 320 16.23 4.05 -7.42
CA SER A 320 15.12 5.00 -7.36
C SER A 320 13.93 4.56 -8.20
N LEU A 321 12.73 4.93 -7.72
CA LEU A 321 11.47 4.64 -8.37
C LEU A 321 10.69 5.93 -8.61
N SER A 322 9.94 5.96 -9.70
CA SER A 322 8.96 7.01 -9.99
C SER A 322 7.61 6.35 -10.29
N PRO A 323 6.75 6.19 -9.29
CA PRO A 323 5.37 5.74 -9.50
C PRO A 323 4.61 6.71 -10.38
N ARG A 324 3.76 6.16 -11.25
CA ARG A 324 2.87 6.92 -12.13
C ARG A 324 1.52 6.23 -12.20
N LEU A 325 0.50 7.01 -11.92
CA LEU A 325 -0.90 6.62 -12.10
C LEU A 325 -1.21 6.34 -13.58
N ALA A 326 -2.35 5.68 -13.82
CA ALA A 326 -2.87 5.47 -15.16
C ALA A 326 -3.15 6.82 -15.85
N LEU A 327 -3.10 6.86 -17.18
CA LEU A 327 -3.34 8.09 -17.93
C LEU A 327 -4.73 8.68 -17.64
N GLU A 328 -5.72 7.81 -17.44
CA GLU A 328 -7.11 8.18 -17.18
C GLU A 328 -7.32 8.83 -15.80
N SER A 329 -6.33 8.82 -14.90
CA SER A 329 -6.39 9.57 -13.63
C SER A 329 -5.51 10.80 -13.56
N GLN A 330 -4.84 11.14 -14.65
CA GLN A 330 -4.06 12.37 -14.76
C GLN A 330 -4.88 13.51 -15.39
N GLN A 331 -6.16 13.27 -15.71
CA GLN A 331 -7.10 14.23 -16.29
C GLN A 331 -8.03 14.83 -15.23
#